data_AF-A0A117V0G8-F1
#
_entry.id   AF-A0A117V0G8-F1
#
_cell.length_a   1.000
_cell.length_b   1.000
_cell.length_c   1.000
_cell.angle_alpha   90.00
_cell.angle_beta   90.00
_cell.angle_gamma   90.00
#
_symmetry.space_group_name_H-M   'P 1'
#
loop_
_entity.id
_entity.type
_entity.pdbx_description
1 polymer ?
#
loop_
_entity_poly.entity_id
_entity_poly.type
_entity_poly.pdbx_seq_one_letter_code
_entity_poly.pdbx_strand_id
1 'polypeptide(L)'
;MTPRRSGIKATSINWGAVAACALRLTGWFAVNALAAAGVMALILFAIGDFSLPITMVQLANLADRYVAANAIRRDQFDQEVIIGFFAILLLIAFFRRGSFARAFEDASNKRDPSNA
;
A
#
# COMPACT_ATOMS: atom_id res chain seq x y z
N MET A 1 -35.42 -47.95 -0.52
CA MET A 1 -35.04 -46.73 -1.26
C MET A 1 -35.21 -45.54 -0.31
N THR A 2 -34.15 -45.09 0.36
CA THR A 2 -34.19 -43.99 1.34
C THR A 2 -33.63 -42.71 0.69
N PRO A 3 -34.29 -41.55 0.82
CA PRO A 3 -33.88 -40.34 0.14
C PRO A 3 -32.67 -39.70 0.88
N ARG A 4 -31.59 -39.48 0.15
CA ARG A 4 -30.40 -38.75 0.63
C ARG A 4 -30.73 -37.25 0.63
N ARG A 5 -31.05 -36.68 1.80
CA ARG A 5 -31.18 -35.22 1.96
C ARG A 5 -29.82 -34.56 1.74
N SER A 6 -29.60 -33.98 0.55
CA SER A 6 -28.50 -33.05 0.30
C SER A 6 -28.82 -31.71 0.97
N GLY A 7 -28.45 -31.57 2.24
CA GLY A 7 -28.48 -30.28 2.91
C GLY A 7 -27.41 -29.38 2.31
N ILE A 8 -27.83 -28.35 1.56
CA ILE A 8 -26.97 -27.23 1.17
C ILE A 8 -26.49 -26.58 2.47
N LYS A 9 -25.20 -26.70 2.79
CA LYS A 9 -24.62 -25.99 3.92
C LYS A 9 -24.65 -24.50 3.59
N ALA A 10 -25.53 -23.75 4.26
CA ALA A 10 -25.48 -22.31 4.25
C ALA A 10 -24.15 -21.88 4.89
N THR A 11 -23.24 -21.33 4.11
CA THR A 11 -21.98 -20.79 4.62
C THR A 11 -22.27 -19.56 5.46
N SER A 12 -22.18 -19.67 6.78
CA SER A 12 -22.21 -18.51 7.66
C SER A 12 -20.94 -17.69 7.45
N ILE A 13 -21.09 -16.39 7.17
CA ILE A 13 -19.95 -15.47 7.04
C ILE A 13 -19.28 -15.36 8.41
N ASN A 14 -18.03 -15.79 8.49
CA ASN A 14 -17.22 -15.64 9.70
C ASN A 14 -16.66 -14.21 9.75
N TRP A 15 -17.42 -13.30 10.38
CA TRP A 15 -17.03 -11.90 10.55
C TRP A 15 -15.67 -11.70 11.24
N GLY A 16 -15.27 -12.61 12.14
CA GLY A 16 -13.95 -12.58 12.77
C GLY A 16 -12.83 -12.83 11.78
N ALA A 17 -13.02 -13.77 10.85
CA ALA A 17 -12.06 -14.02 9.77
C ALA A 17 -11.97 -12.82 8.80
N VAL A 18 -13.10 -12.18 8.49
CA VAL A 18 -13.14 -10.96 7.65
C VAL A 18 -12.37 -9.81 8.32
N ALA A 19 -12.62 -9.55 9.60
CA ALA A 19 -11.93 -8.50 10.35
C ALA A 19 -10.41 -8.75 10.46
N ALA A 20 -9.99 -9.99 10.74
CA ALA A 20 -8.58 -10.34 10.80
C ALA A 20 -7.87 -10.22 9.44
N CYS A 21 -8.57 -10.53 8.35
CA CYS A 21 -8.08 -10.32 6.98
C CYS A 21 -7.95 -8.83 6.65
N ALA A 22 -8.97 -8.04 6.97
CA ALA A 22 -8.96 -6.59 6.78
C ALA A 22 -7.81 -5.93 7.53
N LEU A 23 -7.59 -6.27 8.80
CA LEU A 23 -6.50 -5.72 9.60
C LEU A 23 -5.12 -6.04 9.00
N ARG A 24 -4.92 -7.28 8.53
CA ARG A 24 -3.67 -7.67 7.84
C ARG A 24 -3.49 -6.91 6.54
N LEU A 25 -4.55 -6.73 5.75
CA LEU A 25 -4.51 -5.98 4.51
C LEU A 25 -4.17 -4.51 4.78
N THR A 26 -4.80 -3.90 5.77
CA THR A 26 -4.53 -2.52 6.19
C THR A 26 -3.09 -2.36 6.69
N GLY A 27 -2.60 -3.27 7.52
CA GLY A 27 -1.21 -3.24 8.00
C GLY A 27 -0.20 -3.39 6.84
N TRP A 28 -0.48 -4.30 5.91
CA TRP A 28 0.34 -4.45 4.70
C TRP A 28 0.31 -3.17 3.86
N PHE A 29 -0.88 -2.61 3.61
CA PHE A 29 -1.05 -1.36 2.84
C PHE A 29 -0.32 -0.19 3.50
N ALA A 30 -0.49 0.01 4.81
CA ALA A 30 0.14 1.08 5.58
C ALA A 30 1.67 1.07 5.46
N VAL A 31 2.29 -0.11 5.54
CA VAL A 31 3.75 -0.22 5.38
C VAL A 31 4.19 0.08 3.95
N ASN A 32 3.42 -0.32 2.92
CA ASN A 32 3.74 0.05 1.54
C ASN A 32 3.56 1.56 1.29
N ALA A 33 2.52 2.18 1.87
CA ALA A 33 2.28 3.61 1.81
C ALA A 33 3.41 4.41 2.48
N LEU A 34 3.86 3.96 3.66
CA LEU A 34 5.00 4.55 4.35
C LEU A 34 6.30 4.40 3.55
N ALA A 35 6.53 3.24 2.93
CA ALA A 35 7.68 3.03 2.07
C ALA A 35 7.64 3.94 0.83
N ALA A 36 6.48 4.11 0.19
CA ALA A 36 6.31 5.01 -0.94
C ALA A 36 6.58 6.48 -0.56
N ALA A 37 6.07 6.92 0.59
CA ALA A 37 6.37 8.24 1.13
C ALA A 37 7.89 8.42 1.40
N GLY A 38 8.53 7.38 1.96
CA GLY A 38 9.98 7.36 2.16
C GLY A 38 10.77 7.49 0.85
N VAL A 39 10.36 6.78 -0.21
CA VAL A 39 11.01 6.88 -1.53
C VAL A 39 10.85 8.28 -2.12
N MET A 40 9.66 8.89 -2.04
CA MET A 40 9.46 10.29 -2.46
C MET A 40 10.38 11.25 -1.70
N ALA A 41 10.49 11.07 -0.38
CA ALA A 41 11.40 11.86 0.45
C ALA A 41 12.87 11.65 0.05
N LEU A 42 13.27 10.41 -0.26
CA LEU A 42 14.62 10.09 -0.74
C LEU A 42 14.92 10.71 -2.11
N ILE A 43 13.93 10.81 -3.01
CA ILE A 43 14.09 11.51 -4.29
C ILE A 43 14.38 13.00 -4.04
N LEU A 44 13.60 13.67 -3.19
CA LEU A 44 13.85 15.07 -2.82
C LEU A 44 15.22 15.25 -2.15
N PHE A 45 15.60 14.31 -1.30
CA PHE A 45 16.90 14.30 -0.66
C PHE A 45 18.05 14.13 -1.66
N ALA A 46 17.90 13.23 -2.63
CA ALA A 46 18.85 13.03 -3.72
C ALA A 46 18.95 14.26 -4.63
N ILE A 47 17.84 14.92 -4.91
CA ILE A 47 17.80 16.20 -5.64
C ILE A 47 18.60 17.27 -4.88
N GLY A 48 18.53 17.26 -3.55
CA GLY A 48 19.34 18.10 -2.67
C GLY A 48 20.78 17.61 -2.45
N ASP A 49 21.33 16.80 -3.36
CA ASP A 49 22.70 16.27 -3.27
C ASP A 49 22.97 15.52 -1.95
N PHE A 50 21.96 14.82 -1.43
CA PHE A 50 22.02 14.14 -0.12
C PHE A 50 22.40 15.08 1.05
N SER A 51 22.09 16.38 0.90
CA SER A 51 22.39 17.42 1.88
C SER A 51 21.10 18.08 2.35
N LEU A 52 20.77 17.90 3.63
CA LEU A 52 19.54 18.46 4.21
C LEU A 52 19.40 19.98 3.98
N PRO A 53 20.44 20.82 4.17
CA PRO A 53 20.35 22.24 3.86
C PRO A 53 19.93 22.53 2.42
N ILE A 54 20.53 21.82 1.45
CA ILE A 54 20.23 22.02 0.02
C ILE A 54 18.83 21.51 -0.31
N THR A 55 18.43 20.36 0.23
CA THR A 55 17.05 19.85 0.09
C THR A 55 16.02 20.86 0.58
N MET A 56 16.24 21.48 1.75
CA MET A 56 15.32 22.47 2.30
C MET A 56 15.25 23.74 1.45
N VAL A 57 16.37 24.19 0.87
CA VAL A 57 16.39 25.31 -0.09
C VAL A 57 15.58 24.98 -1.34
N GLN A 58 15.74 23.77 -1.89
CA GLN A 58 14.98 23.37 -3.08
C GLN A 58 13.48 23.21 -2.78
N LEU A 59 13.13 22.68 -1.61
CA LEU A 59 11.74 22.57 -1.17
C LEU A 59 11.09 23.96 -0.97
N ALA A 60 11.83 24.92 -0.39
CA ALA A 60 11.37 26.29 -0.25
C ALA A 60 11.13 26.96 -1.61
N ASN A 61 12.05 26.78 -2.57
CA ASN A 61 11.88 27.29 -3.93
C ASN A 61 10.69 26.64 -4.65
N LEU A 62 10.46 25.34 -4.43
CA LEU A 62 9.30 24.64 -4.99
C LEU A 62 7.99 25.18 -4.41
N ALA A 63 7.93 25.38 -3.10
CA ALA A 63 6.76 25.91 -2.41
C ALA A 63 6.42 27.33 -2.90
N ASP A 64 7.41 28.20 -3.02
CA ASP A 64 7.22 29.57 -3.52
C ASP A 64 6.66 29.58 -4.95
N ARG A 65 7.23 28.74 -5.83
CA ARG A 65 6.73 28.57 -7.21
C ARG A 65 5.32 27.97 -7.27
N TYR A 66 4.99 27.03 -6.39
CA TYR A 66 3.65 26.44 -6.31
C TYR A 66 2.61 27.48 -5.87
N VAL A 67 2.91 28.26 -4.84
CA VAL A 67 2.02 29.33 -4.34
C VAL A 67 1.93 30.50 -5.34
N ALA A 68 2.97 30.79 -6.12
CA ALA A 68 2.91 31.81 -7.17
C ALA A 68 2.16 31.34 -8.43
N ALA A 69 2.02 30.03 -8.65
CA ALA A 69 1.39 29.50 -9.86
C ALA A 69 -0.13 29.77 -9.93
N ASN A 70 -0.68 29.85 -11.14
CA ASN A 70 -2.13 29.92 -11.36
C ASN A 70 -2.83 28.57 -11.05
N ALA A 71 -4.13 28.59 -10.78
CA ALA A 71 -4.94 27.43 -10.36
C ALA A 71 -4.77 26.20 -11.27
N ILE A 72 -4.76 26.38 -12.60
CA ILE A 72 -4.58 25.29 -13.57
C ILE A 72 -3.22 24.58 -13.39
N ARG A 73 -2.15 25.33 -13.15
CA ARG A 73 -0.80 24.76 -12.98
C ARG A 73 -0.63 24.07 -11.64
N ARG A 74 -1.32 24.55 -10.60
CA ARG A 74 -1.34 23.89 -9.29
C ARG A 74 -2.06 22.55 -9.36
N ASP A 75 -3.24 22.53 -9.97
CA ASP A 75 -4.02 21.29 -10.16
C ASP A 75 -3.25 20.24 -10.95
N GLN A 76 -2.57 20.65 -12.03
CA GLN A 76 -1.65 19.78 -12.77
C GLN A 76 -0.52 19.24 -11.87
N PHE A 77 0.14 20.11 -11.10
CA PHE A 77 1.20 19.68 -10.19
C PHE A 77 0.69 18.70 -9.13
N ASP A 78 -0.46 18.95 -8.53
CA ASP A 78 -1.09 18.07 -7.54
C ASP A 78 -1.37 16.70 -8.16
N GLN A 79 -1.88 16.66 -9.39
CA GLN A 79 -2.11 15.43 -10.13
C GLN A 79 -0.81 14.65 -10.39
N GLU A 80 0.27 15.32 -10.80
CA GLU A 80 1.57 14.68 -11.03
C GLU A 80 2.15 14.08 -9.74
N VAL A 81 2.04 14.80 -8.61
CA VAL A 81 2.49 14.30 -7.30
C VAL A 81 1.68 13.07 -6.88
N ILE A 82 0.36 13.09 -7.08
CA ILE A 82 -0.53 11.96 -6.77
C ILE A 82 -0.19 10.76 -7.66
N ILE A 83 -0.06 10.96 -8.98
CA ILE A 83 0.30 9.90 -9.93
C ILE A 83 1.66 9.30 -9.56
N GLY A 84 2.66 10.13 -9.29
CA GLY A 84 4.00 9.69 -8.88
C GLY A 84 3.96 8.86 -7.60
N PHE A 85 3.22 9.31 -6.59
CA PHE A 85 3.04 8.58 -5.34
C PHE A 85 2.37 7.22 -5.56
N PHE A 86 1.27 7.17 -6.32
CA PHE A 86 0.58 5.92 -6.61
C PHE A 86 1.42 4.98 -7.48
N ALA A 87 2.20 5.49 -8.43
CA ALA A 87 3.12 4.69 -9.23
C ALA A 87 4.18 4.00 -8.35
N ILE A 88 4.81 4.75 -7.44
CA ILE A 88 5.77 4.19 -6.47
C ILE A 88 5.07 3.19 -5.54
N LEU A 89 3.90 3.53 -5.02
CA LEU A 89 3.12 2.65 -4.15
C LEU A 89 2.79 1.31 -4.83
N LEU A 90 2.30 1.36 -6.08
CA LEU A 90 1.98 0.17 -6.86
C LEU A 90 3.23 -0.66 -7.15
N LEU A 91 4.34 -0.02 -7.46
CA LEU A 91 5.62 -0.69 -7.71
C LEU A 91 6.10 -1.42 -6.44
N ILE A 92 6.13 -0.74 -5.29
CA ILE A 92 6.50 -1.34 -4.01
C ILE A 92 5.54 -2.48 -3.66
N ALA A 93 4.23 -2.23 -3.75
CA ALA A 93 3.20 -3.23 -3.46
C ALA A 93 3.33 -4.46 -4.38
N PHE A 94 3.64 -4.28 -5.66
CA PHE A 94 3.87 -5.35 -6.62
C PHE A 94 5.08 -6.21 -6.23
N PHE A 95 6.23 -5.60 -5.97
CA PHE A 95 7.43 -6.34 -5.53
C PHE A 95 7.22 -7.02 -4.17
N ARG A 96 6.46 -6.42 -3.26
CA ARG A 96 6.16 -6.98 -1.93
C ARG A 96 5.00 -7.97 -1.90
N ARG A 97 4.35 -8.21 -3.05
CA ARG A 97 3.21 -9.13 -3.18
C ARG A 97 3.60 -10.58 -2.87
N GLY A 98 4.83 -10.97 -3.20
CA GLY A 98 5.37 -12.30 -2.89
C GLY A 98 5.41 -12.62 -1.40
N SER A 99 5.79 -11.66 -0.55
CA SER A 99 5.79 -11.85 0.92
C SER A 99 4.38 -11.99 1.50
N PHE A 100 3.39 -11.33 0.91
CA PHE A 100 2.00 -11.43 1.35
C PHE A 100 1.38 -12.78 0.98
N ALA A 101 1.63 -13.27 -0.24
CA ALA A 101 1.15 -14.57 -0.69
C ALA A 101 1.65 -15.72 0.21
N ARG A 102 2.96 -15.70 0.55
CA ARG A 102 3.57 -16.70 1.44
C ARG A 102 3.00 -16.67 2.86
N ALA A 103 2.68 -15.48 3.39
CA ALA A 103 2.08 -15.34 4.72
C ALA A 103 0.66 -15.93 4.81
N PHE A 104 -0.09 -15.91 3.71
CA PHE A 104 -1.42 -16.55 3.65
C PHE A 104 -1.31 -18.07 3.53
N GLU A 105 -0.36 -18.55 2.75
CA GLU A 105 -0.09 -19.98 2.53
C GLU A 105 0.33 -20.68 3.84
N ASP A 106 1.21 -20.05 4.62
CA ASP A 106 1.63 -20.54 5.93
C ASP A 106 0.48 -20.52 6.96
N ALA A 107 -0.36 -19.47 6.93
CA ALA A 107 -1.55 -19.38 7.78
C ALA A 107 -2.68 -20.35 7.40
N SER A 108 -2.72 -20.84 6.14
CA SER A 108 -3.58 -21.96 5.75
C SER A 108 -3.00 -23.31 6.18
N ASN A 109 -1.69 -23.53 5.98
CA ASN A 109 -1.04 -24.78 6.36
C ASN A 109 -1.15 -25.05 7.86
N LYS A 110 -0.94 -24.02 8.69
CA LYS A 110 -1.08 -24.12 10.16
C LYS A 110 -2.51 -24.42 10.63
N ARG A 111 -3.52 -24.23 9.78
CA ARG A 111 -4.93 -24.52 10.08
C ARG A 111 -5.37 -25.93 9.68
N ASP A 112 -4.52 -26.69 8.98
CA ASP A 112 -4.79 -28.09 8.62
C ASP A 112 -4.00 -29.04 9.54
N PRO A 113 -4.63 -29.62 10.59
CA PRO A 113 -3.97 -30.52 11.52
C PRO A 113 -3.69 -31.93 10.95
N SER A 114 -4.05 -32.21 9.68
CA SER A 114 -3.79 -33.52 9.05
C SER A 114 -2.36 -33.69 8.51
N ASN A 115 -1.54 -32.64 8.56
CA ASN A 115 -0.14 -32.63 8.12
C ASN A 115 0.88 -32.79 9.27
N ALA A 116 0.43 -33.24 10.45
CA ALA A 116 1.26 -33.49 11.64
C ALA A 116 1.38 -34.98 11.95
#